data_AF-G8TGH3-F1
#
_entry.id   AF-G8TGH3-F1
#
_cell.length_a   1.000
_cell.length_b   1.000
_cell.length_c   1.000
_cell.angle_alpha   90.00
_cell.angle_beta   90.00
_cell.angle_gamma   90.00
#
_symmetry.space_group_name_H-M   'P 1'
#
loop_
_entity.id
_entity.type
_entity.pdbx_description
1 polymer ?
#
loop_
_entity_poly.entity_id
_entity_poly.type
_entity_poly.pdbx_seq_one_letter_code
_entity_poly.pdbx_strand_id
1 'polypeptide(L)'
;MLNEQERQFLEYWEANRLREKKLNKQLLMGLPIGLLFAVPVLILLFSGKFWYTRANMEANSQSSPVILMIAVMCIAVFVAVFYKRHQWEQREQHYLELKAKEKEEEGSRQ
;
A
#
# COMPACT_ATOMS: atom_id res chain seq x y z
N MET A 1 7.07 9.17 30.67
CA MET A 1 7.73 10.31 30.00
C MET A 1 7.98 9.91 28.57
N LEU A 2 7.58 10.77 27.62
CA LEU A 2 7.91 10.59 26.22
C LEU A 2 9.43 10.63 26.02
N ASN A 3 9.96 9.67 25.27
CA ASN A 3 11.35 9.64 24.84
C ASN A 3 11.61 10.70 23.75
N GLU A 4 12.87 11.05 23.55
CA GLU A 4 13.31 12.03 22.54
C GLU A 4 12.84 11.64 21.13
N GLN A 5 12.89 10.35 20.81
CA GLN A 5 12.39 9.82 19.53
C GLN A 5 10.88 10.02 19.36
N GLU A 6 10.10 9.89 20.43
CA GLU A 6 8.64 10.05 20.39
C GLU A 6 8.26 11.53 20.21
N ARG A 7 9.00 12.46 20.82
CA ARG A 7 8.82 13.91 20.60
C ARG A 7 9.15 14.32 19.17
N GLN A 8 10.28 13.85 18.65
CA GLN A 8 10.67 14.13 17.26
C GLN A 8 9.64 13.57 16.26
N PHE A 9 9.08 12.39 16.54
CA PHE A 9 7.98 11.83 15.76
C PHE A 9 6.72 12.70 15.85
N LEU A 10 6.31 13.14 17.05
CA LEU A 10 5.14 14.00 17.25
C LEU A 10 5.27 15.31 16.44
N GLU A 11 6.39 16.02 16.56
CA GLU A 11 6.63 17.28 15.83
C GLU A 11 6.62 17.08 14.31
N TYR A 12 7.33 16.06 13.82
CA TYR A 12 7.37 15.74 12.40
C TYR A 12 5.97 15.37 11.87
N TRP A 13 5.27 14.47 12.57
CA TRP A 13 3.97 13.98 12.12
C TRP A 13 2.91 15.07 12.17
N GLU A 14 2.91 15.94 13.17
CA GLU A 14 2.00 17.07 13.27
C GLU A 14 2.16 18.06 12.10
N ALA A 15 3.41 18.37 11.73
CA ALA A 15 3.70 19.24 10.59
C ALA A 15 3.37 18.59 9.23
N ASN A 16 3.52 17.27 9.10
CA ASN A 16 3.44 16.59 7.80
C ASN A 16 2.17 15.75 7.56
N ARG A 17 1.32 15.49 8.58
CA ARG A 17 0.11 14.64 8.47
C ARG A 17 -0.85 15.05 7.37
N LEU A 18 -1.06 16.36 7.17
CA LEU A 18 -1.96 16.89 6.13
C LEU A 18 -1.37 16.75 4.72
N ARG A 19 -0.04 16.79 4.61
CA ARG A 19 0.67 16.54 3.35
C ARG A 19 0.66 15.06 3.00
N GLU A 20 0.88 14.18 3.98
CA GLU A 20 0.83 12.72 3.77
C GLU A 20 -0.58 12.18 3.54
N LYS A 21 -1.62 12.87 4.02
CA LYS A 21 -3.03 12.53 3.75
C LYS A 21 -3.46 12.82 2.30
N LYS A 22 -2.79 13.74 1.59
CA LYS A 22 -3.10 14.04 0.19
C LYS A 22 -2.52 12.94 -0.72
N LEU A 23 -3.36 11.94 -0.98
CA LEU A 23 -3.12 10.74 -1.79
C LEU A 23 -2.49 10.97 -3.19
N ASN A 24 -2.47 12.20 -3.71
CA ASN A 24 -2.05 12.52 -5.08
C ASN A 24 -0.56 12.28 -5.36
N LYS A 25 0.34 12.39 -4.37
CA LYS A 25 1.76 12.01 -4.53
C LYS A 25 2.03 10.51 -4.26
N GLN A 26 1.05 9.77 -3.72
CA GLN A 26 1.21 8.38 -3.26
C GLN A 26 0.94 7.31 -4.34
N LEU A 27 0.14 7.62 -5.37
CA LEU A 27 -0.09 6.71 -6.50
C LEU A 27 1.21 6.42 -7.28
N LEU A 28 2.12 7.40 -7.39
CA LEU A 28 3.41 7.20 -8.08
C LEU A 28 4.36 6.24 -7.34
N MET A 29 4.29 6.14 -6.01
CA MET A 29 5.16 5.24 -5.23
C MET A 29 4.56 3.83 -5.01
N GLY A 30 3.24 3.66 -5.17
CA GLY A 30 2.60 2.33 -5.16
C GLY A 30 2.79 1.55 -6.47
N LEU A 31 3.04 2.27 -7.57
CA LEU A 31 3.24 1.74 -8.91
C LEU A 31 4.39 0.72 -9.00
N PRO A 32 5.61 0.96 -8.47
CA PRO A 32 6.70 -0.02 -8.54
C PRO A 32 6.42 -1.33 -7.79
N ILE A 33 5.68 -1.29 -6.68
CA ILE A 33 5.31 -2.52 -5.94
C ILE A 33 4.22 -3.30 -6.69
N GLY A 34 3.22 -2.60 -7.24
CA GLY A 34 2.22 -3.22 -8.12
C GLY A 34 2.85 -3.85 -9.36
N LEU A 35 3.89 -3.21 -9.91
CA LEU A 35 4.64 -3.72 -11.06
C LEU A 35 5.44 -4.99 -10.71
N LEU A 36 6.06 -5.04 -9.53
CA LEU A 36 6.71 -6.25 -9.01
C LEU A 36 5.73 -7.43 -8.88
N PHE A 37 4.50 -7.18 -8.41
CA PHE A 37 3.46 -8.21 -8.35
C PHE A 37 2.94 -8.66 -9.73
N ALA A 38 3.08 -7.82 -10.77
CA ALA A 38 2.76 -8.19 -12.14
C ALA A 38 3.83 -9.10 -12.77
N VAL A 39 5.08 -9.08 -12.28
CA VAL A 39 6.19 -9.86 -12.86
C VAL A 39 5.92 -11.38 -12.89
N PRO A 40 5.49 -12.05 -11.81
CA PRO A 40 5.18 -13.48 -11.85
C PRO A 40 4.03 -13.81 -12.81
N VAL A 41 3.04 -12.93 -12.91
CA VAL A 41 1.90 -13.09 -13.83
C VAL A 41 2.35 -12.97 -15.29
N LEU A 42 3.22 -12.01 -15.59
CA LEU A 42 3.83 -11.87 -16.91
C LEU A 42 4.70 -13.09 -17.25
N ILE A 43 5.52 -13.58 -16.30
CA ILE A 43 6.33 -14.79 -16.49
C ILE A 43 5.42 -15.99 -16.80
N LEU A 44 4.33 -16.19 -16.07
CA LEU A 44 3.39 -17.28 -16.32
C LEU A 44 2.69 -17.16 -17.68
N LEU A 45 2.24 -15.97 -18.07
CA LEU A 45 1.60 -15.73 -19.37
C LEU A 45 2.56 -15.97 -20.53
N PHE A 46 3.78 -15.43 -20.45
CA PHE A 46 4.77 -15.61 -21.51
C PHE A 46 5.30 -17.05 -21.55
N SER A 47 5.51 -17.69 -20.39
CA SER A 47 5.99 -19.09 -20.30
C SER A 47 4.92 -20.11 -20.65
N GLY A 48 3.63 -19.80 -20.46
CA GLY A 48 2.51 -20.67 -20.84
C GLY A 48 2.48 -20.97 -22.35
N LYS A 49 2.93 -20.02 -23.18
CA LYS A 49 3.10 -20.21 -24.63
C LYS A 49 4.20 -21.22 -24.97
N PHE A 50 5.21 -21.38 -24.11
CA PHE A 50 6.36 -22.25 -24.36
C PHE A 50 6.15 -23.70 -23.88
N TRP A 51 5.13 -23.99 -23.06
CA TRP A 51 4.96 -25.33 -22.47
C TRP A 51 3.74 -26.11 -22.99
N TYR A 52 2.62 -25.48 -23.38
CA TYR A 52 1.39 -26.23 -23.70
C TYR A 52 0.50 -25.61 -24.80
N THR A 53 0.62 -26.11 -26.04
CA THR A 53 -0.12 -25.63 -27.22
C THR A 53 -1.64 -25.82 -27.14
N ARG A 54 -2.13 -26.80 -26.36
CA ARG A 54 -3.58 -27.04 -26.14
C ARG A 54 -4.22 -26.03 -25.18
N ALA A 55 -3.51 -25.61 -24.13
CA ALA A 55 -4.00 -24.59 -23.20
C ALA A 55 -4.19 -23.24 -23.89
N ASN A 56 -3.33 -22.91 -24.87
CA ASN A 56 -3.46 -21.70 -25.69
C ASN A 56 -4.69 -21.72 -26.61
N MET A 57 -5.19 -22.90 -26.97
CA MET A 57 -6.36 -23.08 -27.85
C MET A 57 -7.69 -23.04 -27.07
N GLU A 58 -7.67 -23.43 -25.80
CA GLU A 58 -8.84 -23.48 -24.90
C GLU A 58 -8.98 -22.20 -24.04
N ALA A 59 -7.86 -21.56 -23.67
CA ALA A 59 -7.88 -20.23 -23.03
C ALA A 59 -8.42 -19.15 -23.99
N ASN A 60 -8.05 -19.20 -25.27
CA ASN A 60 -8.62 -18.32 -26.30
C ASN A 60 -10.10 -18.59 -26.60
N SER A 61 -10.66 -19.74 -26.19
CA SER A 61 -12.05 -20.10 -26.51
C SER A 61 -13.08 -19.68 -25.46
N GLN A 62 -12.68 -19.41 -24.20
CA GLN A 62 -13.63 -19.10 -23.12
C GLN A 62 -13.35 -17.82 -22.29
N SER A 63 -12.11 -17.33 -22.23
CA SER A 63 -11.80 -16.10 -21.47
C SER A 63 -10.65 -15.34 -22.09
N SER A 64 -10.87 -14.08 -22.47
CA SER A 64 -9.82 -13.26 -23.06
C SER A 64 -8.66 -13.08 -22.07
N PRO A 65 -7.42 -13.49 -22.40
CA PRO A 65 -6.23 -13.30 -21.55
C PRO A 65 -6.03 -11.84 -21.13
N VAL A 66 -6.55 -10.90 -21.93
CA VAL A 66 -6.58 -9.47 -21.64
C VAL A 66 -7.39 -9.15 -20.37
N ILE A 67 -8.52 -9.84 -20.14
CA ILE A 67 -9.38 -9.62 -18.97
C ILE A 67 -8.65 -10.05 -17.68
N LEU A 68 -7.94 -11.17 -17.72
CA LEU A 68 -7.12 -11.62 -16.58
C LEU A 68 -6.00 -10.63 -16.26
N MET A 69 -5.33 -10.10 -17.29
CA MET A 69 -4.30 -9.09 -17.12
C MET A 69 -4.87 -7.79 -16.50
N ILE A 70 -6.04 -7.34 -16.96
CA ILE A 70 -6.73 -6.18 -16.39
C ILE A 70 -7.13 -6.45 -14.93
N ALA A 71 -7.67 -7.62 -14.62
CA ALA A 71 -8.08 -8.00 -13.27
C ALA A 71 -6.89 -7.97 -12.30
N VAL A 72 -5.75 -8.56 -12.68
CA VAL A 72 -4.52 -8.52 -11.89
C VAL A 72 -4.03 -7.10 -11.68
N MET A 73 -4.06 -6.26 -12.72
CA MET A 73 -3.65 -4.87 -12.64
C MET A 73 -4.55 -4.07 -11.68
N CYS A 74 -5.87 -4.28 -11.75
CA CYS A 74 -6.85 -3.66 -10.85
C CYS A 74 -6.61 -4.08 -9.40
N ILE A 75 -6.37 -5.37 -9.13
CA ILE A 75 -6.07 -5.87 -7.78
C ILE A 75 -4.77 -5.28 -7.26
N ALA A 76 -3.71 -5.22 -8.08
CA ALA A 76 -2.43 -4.65 -7.69
C ALA A 76 -2.55 -3.17 -7.31
N VAL A 77 -3.27 -2.38 -8.12
CA VAL A 77 -3.55 -0.96 -7.82
C VAL A 77 -4.36 -0.83 -6.54
N PHE A 78 -5.42 -1.63 -6.38
CA PHE A 78 -6.25 -1.61 -5.18
C PHE A 78 -5.45 -1.91 -3.91
N VAL A 79 -4.65 -2.99 -3.91
CA VAL A 79 -3.81 -3.38 -2.77
C VAL A 79 -2.77 -2.31 -2.46
N ALA A 80 -2.13 -1.72 -3.47
CA ALA A 80 -1.14 -0.66 -3.26
C ALA A 80 -1.75 0.59 -2.60
N VAL A 81 -2.92 1.02 -3.08
CA VAL A 81 -3.66 2.16 -2.49
C VAL A 81 -4.11 1.83 -1.07
N PHE A 82 -4.68 0.64 -0.86
CA PHE A 82 -5.18 0.20 0.44
C PHE A 82 -4.06 0.09 1.48
N TYR A 83 -2.94 -0.55 1.13
CA TYR A 83 -1.80 -0.70 2.03
C TYR A 83 -1.23 0.64 2.50
N LYS A 84 -1.09 1.61 1.58
CA LYS A 84 -0.58 2.93 1.92
C LYS A 84 -1.53 3.72 2.81
N ARG A 85 -2.83 3.64 2.54
CA ARG A 85 -3.85 4.21 3.42
C ARG A 85 -3.78 3.58 4.82
N HIS A 86 -3.67 2.26 4.90
CA HIS A 86 -3.56 1.56 6.17
C HIS A 86 -2.31 1.96 6.96
N GLN A 87 -1.16 2.12 6.31
CA GLN A 87 0.04 2.63 6.97
C GLN A 87 -0.13 4.06 7.52
N TRP A 88 -0.82 4.93 6.78
CA TRP A 88 -1.12 6.28 7.28
C TRP A 88 -2.02 6.22 8.51
N GLU A 89 -3.07 5.38 8.48
CA GLU A 89 -3.98 5.17 9.63
C GLU A 89 -3.23 4.65 10.86
N GLN A 90 -2.28 3.71 10.70
CA GLN A 90 -1.46 3.23 11.81
C GLN A 90 -0.58 4.32 12.44
N ARG A 91 0.05 5.16 11.62
CA ARG A 91 0.88 6.28 12.11
C ARG A 91 0.04 7.34 12.83
N GLU A 92 -1.16 7.61 12.31
CA GLU A 92 -2.11 8.52 12.96
C GLU A 92 -2.59 7.97 14.31
N GLN A 93 -2.87 6.67 14.38
CA GLN A 93 -3.22 6.03 15.65
C GLN A 93 -2.07 6.13 16.67
N HIS A 94 -0.83 5.85 16.25
CA HIS A 94 0.33 5.98 17.12
C HIS A 94 0.51 7.41 17.64
N TYR A 95 0.31 8.42 16.77
CA TYR A 95 0.33 9.83 17.18
C TYR A 95 -0.73 10.15 18.25
N LEU A 96 -1.95 9.63 18.10
CA LEU A 96 -3.02 9.84 19.08
C LEU A 96 -2.72 9.18 20.43
N GLU A 97 -2.14 7.98 20.42
CA GLU A 97 -1.70 7.27 21.63
C GLU A 97 -0.62 8.06 22.39
N LEU A 98 0.38 8.60 21.67
CA LEU A 98 1.44 9.42 22.28
C LEU A 98 0.90 10.72 22.85
N LYS A 99 -0.03 11.38 22.14
CA LYS A 99 -0.67 12.62 22.61
C LYS A 99 -1.58 12.39 23.82
N ALA A 100 -2.22 11.22 23.91
CA ALA A 100 -2.98 10.85 25.10
C ALA A 100 -2.07 10.68 26.33
N LYS A 101 -0.94 9.98 26.16
CA LYS A 101 0.08 9.84 27.22
C LYS A 101 0.63 11.18 27.69
N GLU A 102 0.91 12.11 26.77
CA GLU A 102 1.37 13.46 27.09
C GLU A 102 0.38 14.18 28.02
N LYS A 103 -0.91 14.13 27.71
CA LYS A 103 -1.97 14.75 28.52
C LYS A 103 -2.14 14.12 29.90
N GLU A 104 -2.01 12.79 30.01
CA GLU A 104 -2.06 12.10 31.31
C GLU A 104 -0.87 12.49 32.21
N GLU A 105 0.31 12.69 31.62
CA GLU A 105 1.49 13.18 32.33
C GLU A 105 1.39 14.64 32.75
N GLU A 106 0.74 15.49 31.96
CA GLU A 106 0.48 16.89 32.32
C GLU A 106 -0.58 16.99 33.43
N GLY A 107 -1.65 16.20 33.35
CA GLY A 107 -2.71 16.16 34.36
C GLY A 107 -2.30 15.55 35.70
N SER A 108 -1.26 14.69 35.72
CA SER A 108 -0.69 14.11 36.95
C SER A 108 0.39 14.98 37.60
N ARG A 109 0.84 16.05 36.93
CA ARG A 109 1.79 17.04 37.47
C ARG A 109 1.11 18.28 38.04
N GLN A 110 -0.21 18.41 37.91
CA GLN A 110 -1.04 19.45 38.53
C GLN A 110 -1.66 18.95 39.84
#